data_AF-A0A1A9VAK8-F1
#
_entry.id   AF-A0A1A9VAK8-F1
#
_cell.length_a   1.000
_cell.length_b   1.000
_cell.length_c   1.000
_cell.angle_alpha   90.00
_cell.angle_beta   90.00
_cell.angle_gamma   90.00
#
_symmetry.space_group_name_H-M   'P 1'
#
loop_
_entity.id
_entity.type
_entity.pdbx_description
1 polymer ?
#
loop_
_entity_poly.entity_id
_entity_poly.type
_entity_poly.pdbx_seq_one_letter_code
_entity_poly.pdbx_strand_id
1 'polypeptide(L)'
;MQIRAWSLAGLPSDNFSVENAIIVSNSNRYSLLVDPQVQANKWIKNMEKKNSLKVIKQSDSNYMQVLELCITYGTPVLIENVGGYVIKCGDQMIEYNSNFRLYITTCLRNPHYSPEIMVMVTVINFMITEQGLREQLLGSVVAHERPDLQEKKEQLIIESAKNRDDLYTIESKILEVLSTSEGNVLEDENAINILSSSKILSEEIQKKQVVAVATEAEIDEARQRYVPVAKHSAILFFCISELANIDPMYQYSLGWFLNLFVNTILKAPKSNVLKERLANLNDFFTKSIYQNVCRSLFEKDKLVISLVMCLGILVSRGKVNKMHLLFFLTGGVGLQNIPPNPAPAWLPEKAWTQVVLASNLEGLDSTLGVNKSGMYYERFPTSID
;
A
#
# COMPACT_ATOMS: atom_id res chain seq x y z
N MET A 1 -9.53 3.84 19.24
CA MET A 1 -10.70 3.41 18.46
C MET A 1 -10.70 3.93 17.02
N GLN A 2 -10.23 5.15 16.75
CA GLN A 2 -10.35 5.80 15.44
C GLN A 2 -9.67 5.06 14.26
N ILE A 3 -8.46 4.51 14.47
CA ILE A 3 -7.73 3.73 13.44
C ILE A 3 -8.56 2.52 12.95
N ARG A 4 -9.27 1.85 13.87
CA ARG A 4 -10.12 0.70 13.52
C ARG A 4 -11.32 1.14 12.68
N ALA A 5 -11.93 2.28 13.03
CA ALA A 5 -13.02 2.85 12.23
C ALA A 5 -12.55 3.21 10.81
N TRP A 6 -11.33 3.71 10.65
CA TRP A 6 -10.75 3.97 9.33
C TRP A 6 -10.53 2.70 8.51
N SER A 7 -10.04 1.63 9.14
CA SER A 7 -9.89 0.34 8.48
C SER A 7 -11.24 -0.22 8.00
N LEU A 8 -12.29 -0.13 8.83
CA LEU A 8 -13.65 -0.49 8.45
C LEU A 8 -14.22 0.37 7.31
N ALA A 9 -13.79 1.64 7.21
CA ALA A 9 -14.13 2.52 6.11
C ALA A 9 -13.33 2.23 4.81
N GLY A 10 -12.40 1.27 4.83
CA GLY A 10 -11.65 0.83 3.66
C GLY A 10 -10.24 1.40 3.54
N LEU A 11 -9.69 1.99 4.61
CA LEU A 11 -8.28 2.36 4.68
C LEU A 11 -7.41 1.09 4.80
N PRO A 12 -6.30 0.98 4.04
CA PRO A 12 -5.28 -0.04 4.28
C PRO A 12 -4.74 -0.01 5.71
N SER A 13 -4.34 -1.18 6.19
CA SER A 13 -3.77 -1.35 7.54
C SER A 13 -2.29 -0.99 7.65
N ASP A 14 -1.62 -0.61 6.55
CA ASP A 14 -0.20 -0.31 6.58
C ASP A 14 0.09 1.04 7.27
N ASN A 15 1.25 1.12 7.92
CA ASN A 15 1.64 2.30 8.71
C ASN A 15 1.57 3.60 7.89
N PHE A 16 1.98 3.58 6.63
CA PHE A 16 1.96 4.76 5.76
C PHE A 16 0.54 5.28 5.53
N SER A 17 -0.40 4.39 5.23
CA SER A 17 -1.82 4.75 5.09
C SER A 17 -2.43 5.26 6.40
N VAL A 18 -2.07 4.65 7.54
CA VAL A 18 -2.53 5.08 8.86
C VAL A 18 -1.99 6.47 9.22
N GLU A 19 -0.70 6.73 8.99
CA GLU A 19 -0.09 8.04 9.19
C GLU A 19 -0.76 9.12 8.33
N ASN A 20 -0.99 8.82 7.05
CA ASN A 20 -1.72 9.73 6.16
C ASN A 20 -3.12 10.04 6.70
N ALA A 21 -3.85 9.05 7.21
CA ALA A 21 -5.18 9.25 7.81
C ALA A 21 -5.14 10.09 9.10
N ILE A 22 -4.08 9.96 9.90
CA ILE A 22 -3.85 10.80 11.09
C ILE A 22 -3.64 12.26 10.65
N ILE A 23 -2.84 12.50 9.62
CA ILE A 23 -2.61 13.85 9.08
C ILE A 23 -3.93 14.44 8.59
N VAL A 24 -4.69 13.71 7.77
CA VAL A 24 -6.00 14.17 7.27
C VAL A 24 -6.97 14.54 8.39
N SER A 25 -6.94 13.80 9.50
CA SER A 25 -7.88 13.98 10.61
C SER A 25 -7.53 15.15 11.53
N ASN A 26 -6.23 15.45 11.67
CA ASN A 26 -5.69 16.42 12.63
C ASN A 26 -5.12 17.68 11.98
N SER A 27 -5.02 17.75 10.65
CA SER A 27 -4.46 18.92 9.97
C SER A 27 -5.41 20.12 10.03
N ASN A 28 -4.89 21.27 10.47
CA ASN A 28 -5.64 22.53 10.42
C ASN A 28 -5.85 23.07 8.99
N ARG A 29 -4.95 22.69 8.06
CA ARG A 29 -5.09 23.04 6.64
C ARG A 29 -5.85 21.94 5.91
N TYR A 30 -6.54 22.30 4.83
CA TYR A 30 -7.24 21.32 4.00
C TYR A 30 -6.26 20.35 3.34
N SER A 31 -6.67 19.08 3.27
CA SER A 31 -5.83 18.00 2.75
C SER A 31 -6.06 17.80 1.24
N LEU A 32 -4.97 17.86 0.47
CA LEU A 32 -4.92 17.51 -0.94
C LEU A 32 -4.30 16.12 -1.09
N LEU A 33 -5.11 15.16 -1.50
CA LEU A 33 -4.76 13.74 -1.56
C LEU A 33 -4.35 13.36 -2.98
N VAL A 34 -3.09 12.98 -3.14
CA VAL A 34 -2.57 12.40 -4.38
C VAL A 34 -2.94 10.92 -4.40
N ASP A 35 -4.02 10.58 -5.10
CA ASP A 35 -4.68 9.28 -5.04
C ASP A 35 -4.97 8.72 -6.45
N PRO A 36 -3.93 8.24 -7.16
CA PRO A 36 -4.09 7.73 -8.52
C PRO A 36 -4.90 6.41 -8.58
N GLN A 37 -5.06 5.70 -7.47
CA GLN A 37 -5.83 4.46 -7.39
C GLN A 37 -7.25 4.63 -6.83
N VAL A 38 -7.65 5.87 -6.49
CA VAL A 38 -8.99 6.22 -5.96
C VAL A 38 -9.29 5.49 -4.64
N GLN A 39 -8.27 5.23 -3.83
CA GLN A 39 -8.37 4.58 -2.53
C GLN A 39 -8.78 5.55 -1.43
N ALA A 40 -8.11 6.70 -1.32
CA ALA A 40 -8.44 7.77 -0.39
C ALA A 40 -9.87 8.29 -0.63
N ASN A 41 -10.24 8.44 -1.90
CA ASN A 41 -11.57 8.86 -2.30
C ASN A 41 -12.67 7.91 -1.78
N LYS A 42 -12.49 6.59 -1.95
CA LYS A 42 -13.43 5.59 -1.41
C LYS A 42 -13.47 5.60 0.11
N TRP A 43 -12.31 5.71 0.75
CA TRP A 43 -12.19 5.78 2.20
C TRP A 43 -12.94 6.99 2.78
N ILE A 44 -12.73 8.20 2.24
CA ILE A 44 -13.43 9.42 2.70
C ILE A 44 -14.94 9.29 2.52
N LYS A 45 -15.40 8.80 1.37
CA LYS A 45 -16.85 8.58 1.12
C LYS A 45 -17.48 7.65 2.15
N ASN A 46 -16.78 6.59 2.54
CA ASN A 46 -17.27 5.65 3.54
C ASN A 46 -17.20 6.22 4.96
N MET A 47 -16.12 6.94 5.30
CA MET A 47 -15.90 7.55 6.60
C MET A 47 -16.94 8.65 6.88
N GLU A 48 -17.16 9.54 5.92
CA GLU A 48 -18.06 10.70 6.03
C GLU A 48 -19.51 10.39 5.64
N LYS A 49 -19.85 9.10 5.43
CA LYS A 49 -21.20 8.67 5.03
C LYS A 49 -22.28 9.11 6.03
N LYS A 50 -21.94 9.14 7.33
CA LYS A 50 -22.84 9.60 8.41
C LYS A 50 -23.01 11.12 8.43
N ASN A 51 -22.05 11.86 7.88
CA ASN A 51 -22.00 13.31 7.90
C ASN A 51 -22.55 13.94 6.62
N SER A 52 -23.24 13.16 5.77
CA SER A 52 -23.84 13.63 4.52
C SER A 52 -22.85 14.28 3.55
N LEU A 53 -21.65 13.68 3.39
CA LEU A 53 -20.61 14.15 2.47
C LEU A 53 -21.16 14.53 1.09
N LYS A 54 -20.86 15.76 0.65
CA LYS A 54 -21.18 16.21 -0.69
C LYS A 54 -19.97 16.02 -1.61
N VAL A 55 -20.17 15.26 -2.70
CA VAL A 55 -19.14 15.02 -3.71
C VAL A 55 -19.38 15.97 -4.88
N ILE A 56 -18.37 16.75 -5.25
CA ILE A 56 -18.43 17.73 -6.34
C ILE A 56 -17.23 17.60 -7.28
N LYS A 57 -17.39 17.99 -8.54
CA LYS A 57 -16.31 18.11 -9.51
C LYS A 57 -16.15 19.57 -9.93
N GLN A 58 -14.94 19.96 -10.28
CA GLN A 58 -14.68 21.31 -10.82
C GLN A 58 -15.41 21.59 -12.14
N SER A 59 -15.78 20.54 -12.87
CA SER A 59 -16.57 20.63 -14.11
C SER A 59 -18.04 21.00 -13.87
N ASP A 60 -18.53 20.91 -12.65
CA ASP A 60 -19.96 21.10 -12.36
C ASP A 60 -20.28 22.60 -12.38
N SER A 61 -21.27 23.02 -13.17
CA SER A 61 -21.64 24.44 -13.32
C SER A 61 -21.99 25.12 -11.99
N ASN A 62 -22.51 24.36 -11.04
CA ASN A 62 -23.01 24.86 -9.76
C ASN A 62 -22.03 24.57 -8.61
N TYR A 63 -20.76 24.19 -8.89
CA TYR A 63 -19.84 23.75 -7.84
C TYR A 63 -19.62 24.81 -6.75
N MET A 64 -19.54 26.10 -7.13
CA MET A 64 -19.37 27.21 -6.18
C MET A 64 -20.59 27.37 -5.27
N GLN A 65 -21.80 27.36 -5.83
CA GLN A 65 -23.04 27.46 -5.04
C GLN A 65 -23.17 26.30 -4.05
N VAL A 66 -22.82 25.09 -4.48
CA VAL A 66 -22.85 23.91 -3.60
C VAL A 66 -21.80 24.04 -2.50
N LEU A 67 -20.60 24.50 -2.83
CA LEU A 67 -19.53 24.72 -1.86
C LEU A 67 -19.91 25.78 -0.82
N GLU A 68 -20.48 26.91 -1.26
CA GLU A 68 -20.99 27.99 -0.40
C GLU A 68 -22.02 27.46 0.60
N LEU A 69 -23.02 26.73 0.12
CA LEU A 69 -24.04 26.12 1.00
C LEU A 69 -23.41 25.17 2.01
N CYS A 70 -22.47 24.32 1.58
CA CYS A 70 -21.81 23.39 2.47
C CYS A 70 -20.93 24.08 3.52
N ILE A 71 -20.26 25.19 3.17
CA ILE A 71 -19.50 26.01 4.13
C ILE A 71 -20.43 26.59 5.20
N THR A 72 -21.58 27.14 4.80
CA THR A 72 -22.55 27.71 5.74
C THR A 72 -23.18 26.65 6.65
N TYR A 73 -23.58 25.50 6.09
CA TYR A 73 -24.23 24.43 6.86
C TYR A 73 -23.24 23.51 7.60
N GLY A 74 -21.93 23.63 7.36
CA GLY A 74 -20.92 22.78 7.98
C GLY A 74 -20.87 21.35 7.42
N THR A 75 -21.42 21.12 6.22
CA THR A 75 -21.43 19.80 5.58
C THR A 75 -20.07 19.53 4.93
N PRO A 76 -19.44 18.36 5.15
CA PRO A 76 -18.16 18.05 4.54
C PRO A 76 -18.27 17.91 3.02
N VAL A 77 -17.24 18.37 2.30
CA VAL A 77 -17.18 18.36 0.84
C VAL A 77 -15.95 17.61 0.35
N LEU A 78 -16.13 16.76 -0.66
CA LEU A 78 -15.05 16.11 -1.41
C LEU A 78 -15.02 16.63 -2.84
N ILE A 79 -13.92 17.27 -3.23
CA ILE A 79 -13.65 17.69 -4.61
C ILE A 79 -12.85 16.59 -5.32
N GLU A 80 -13.41 16.04 -6.40
CA GLU A 80 -12.78 14.97 -7.16
C GLU A 80 -11.99 15.48 -8.36
N ASN A 81 -10.88 14.78 -8.67
CA ASN A 81 -10.10 14.92 -9.90
C ASN A 81 -9.60 16.34 -10.16
N VAL A 82 -9.08 16.99 -9.13
CA VAL A 82 -8.46 18.30 -9.29
C VAL A 82 -7.17 18.14 -10.09
N GLY A 83 -7.18 18.59 -11.34
CA GLY A 83 -6.13 18.32 -12.32
C GLY A 83 -5.71 19.54 -13.17
N GLY A 84 -6.17 20.74 -12.84
CA GLY A 84 -5.87 21.96 -13.61
C GLY A 84 -5.76 23.20 -12.73
N TYR A 85 -4.91 24.14 -13.16
CA TYR A 85 -4.61 25.38 -12.47
C TYR A 85 -5.87 26.23 -12.24
N VAL A 86 -5.96 26.78 -11.02
CA VAL A 86 -6.90 27.79 -10.52
C VAL A 86 -8.22 27.24 -9.95
N ILE A 87 -8.27 27.17 -8.61
CA ILE A 87 -9.52 27.31 -7.85
C ILE A 87 -9.80 28.81 -7.80
N LYS A 88 -10.75 29.31 -8.59
CA LYS A 88 -11.18 30.71 -8.48
C LYS A 88 -12.14 30.80 -7.31
N CYS A 89 -11.65 31.22 -6.15
CA CYS A 89 -12.52 31.55 -5.03
C CYS A 89 -13.26 32.85 -5.38
N GLY A 90 -14.59 32.88 -5.18
CA GLY A 90 -15.40 34.05 -5.49
C GLY A 90 -15.13 35.19 -4.51
N ASP A 91 -15.48 36.42 -4.89
CA ASP A 91 -15.27 37.64 -4.09
C ASP A 91 -16.30 37.83 -2.95
N GLN A 92 -17.07 36.80 -2.59
CA GLN A 92 -18.15 36.89 -1.58
C GLN A 92 -17.69 36.42 -0.20
N MET A 93 -17.99 37.21 0.83
CA MET A 93 -17.79 36.81 2.22
C MET A 93 -18.90 35.84 2.64
N ILE A 94 -18.52 34.64 3.08
CA ILE A 94 -19.43 33.57 3.51
C ILE A 94 -19.20 33.31 5.00
N GLU A 95 -20.28 33.02 5.73
CA GLU A 95 -20.20 32.61 7.14
C GLU A 95 -19.54 31.22 7.24
N TYR A 96 -18.40 31.15 7.94
CA TYR A 96 -17.63 29.92 8.07
C TYR A 96 -18.12 29.07 9.24
N ASN A 97 -18.66 27.88 8.96
CA ASN A 97 -19.02 26.93 9.99
C ASN A 97 -17.78 26.14 10.46
N SER A 98 -17.50 26.14 11.77
CA SER A 98 -16.36 25.43 12.35
C SER A 98 -16.38 23.90 12.14
N ASN A 99 -17.55 23.31 11.86
CA ASN A 99 -17.69 21.88 11.56
C ASN A 99 -17.37 21.52 10.10
N PHE A 100 -17.21 22.52 9.21
CA PHE A 100 -16.94 22.29 7.80
C PHE A 100 -15.58 21.60 7.60
N ARG A 101 -15.55 20.59 6.73
CA ARG A 101 -14.32 19.92 6.28
C ARG A 101 -14.26 19.83 4.77
N LEU A 102 -13.12 20.19 4.20
CA LEU A 102 -12.86 20.09 2.77
C LEU A 102 -11.78 19.03 2.49
N TYR A 103 -12.14 18.08 1.64
CA TYR A 103 -11.24 17.05 1.11
C TYR A 103 -11.04 17.29 -0.38
N ILE A 104 -9.80 17.19 -0.85
CA ILE A 104 -9.47 17.35 -2.26
C ILE A 104 -8.71 16.11 -2.71
N THR A 105 -9.08 15.53 -3.86
CA THR A 105 -8.41 14.36 -4.43
C THR A 105 -7.95 14.63 -5.85
N THR A 106 -6.77 14.11 -6.20
CA THR A 106 -6.25 14.13 -7.58
C THR A 106 -5.85 12.73 -8.03
N CYS A 107 -6.14 12.40 -9.28
CA CYS A 107 -5.69 11.15 -9.90
C CYS A 107 -4.30 11.27 -10.55
N LEU A 108 -3.70 12.47 -10.56
CA LEU A 108 -2.36 12.67 -11.13
C LEU A 108 -1.33 11.98 -10.24
N ARG A 109 -0.50 11.10 -10.80
CA ARG A 109 0.53 10.38 -10.02
C ARG A 109 1.64 11.29 -9.50
N ASN A 110 2.04 12.26 -10.30
CA ASN A 110 3.11 13.19 -9.97
C ASN A 110 2.69 14.63 -10.34
N PRO A 111 1.80 15.24 -9.55
CA PRO A 111 1.37 16.61 -9.79
C PRO A 111 2.46 17.60 -9.37
N HIS A 112 2.68 18.62 -10.19
CA HIS A 112 3.54 19.75 -9.84
C HIS A 112 2.69 20.90 -9.31
N TYR A 113 2.94 21.32 -8.07
CA TYR A 113 2.24 22.43 -7.42
C TYR A 113 3.20 23.61 -7.21
N SER A 114 2.68 24.83 -7.35
CA SER A 114 3.44 26.03 -7.00
C SER A 114 3.62 26.13 -5.47
N PRO A 115 4.65 26.86 -4.99
CA PRO A 115 4.83 27.09 -3.55
C PRO A 115 3.60 27.72 -2.87
N GLU A 116 2.86 28.57 -3.59
CA GLU A 116 1.61 29.18 -3.11
C GLU A 116 0.56 28.13 -2.72
N ILE A 117 0.34 27.13 -3.57
CA ILE A 117 -0.59 26.02 -3.29
C ILE A 117 -0.08 25.19 -2.10
N MET A 118 1.22 24.91 -2.06
CA MET A 118 1.84 24.11 -0.98
C MET A 118 1.74 24.76 0.41
N VAL A 119 1.62 26.08 0.46
CA VAL A 119 1.37 26.81 1.72
C VAL A 119 -0.10 26.71 2.13
N MET A 120 -1.03 26.79 1.17
CA MET A 120 -2.48 26.79 1.43
C MET A 120 -3.04 25.43 1.84
N VAL A 121 -2.56 24.35 1.22
CA VAL A 121 -3.06 22.98 1.46
C VAL A 121 -1.95 22.05 1.94
N THR A 122 -2.33 21.06 2.76
CA THR A 122 -1.43 19.96 3.11
C THR A 122 -1.49 18.91 2.01
N VAL A 123 -0.43 18.78 1.22
CA VAL A 123 -0.34 17.74 0.19
C VAL A 123 0.06 16.42 0.82
N ILE A 124 -0.74 15.39 0.61
CA ILE A 124 -0.58 14.05 1.20
C ILE A 124 -0.51 13.03 0.07
N ASN A 125 0.56 12.25 0.05
CA ASN A 125 0.73 11.17 -0.93
C ASN A 125 -0.06 9.94 -0.48
N PHE A 126 -1.15 9.62 -1.18
CA PHE A 126 -2.00 8.46 -0.92
C PHE A 126 -1.82 7.36 -1.97
N MET A 127 -0.70 7.38 -2.71
CA MET A 127 -0.35 6.32 -3.65
C MET A 127 -0.19 5.00 -2.90
N ILE A 128 -0.76 3.93 -3.45
CA ILE A 128 -0.67 2.60 -2.85
C ILE A 128 0.78 2.13 -2.76
N THR A 129 1.20 1.69 -1.57
CA THR A 129 2.53 1.15 -1.32
C THR A 129 2.58 -0.35 -1.60
N GLU A 130 3.77 -0.91 -1.84
CA GLU A 130 3.93 -2.37 -1.99
C GLU A 130 3.45 -3.12 -0.76
N GLN A 131 3.77 -2.59 0.42
CA GLN A 131 3.32 -3.15 1.69
C GLN A 131 1.80 -3.10 1.83
N GLY A 132 1.17 -1.94 1.58
CA GLY A 132 -0.28 -1.78 1.70
C GLY A 132 -1.05 -2.71 0.75
N LEU A 133 -0.61 -2.82 -0.50
CA LEU A 133 -1.21 -3.76 -1.45
C LEU A 133 -1.02 -5.22 -1.02
N ARG A 134 0.17 -5.59 -0.53
CA ARG A 134 0.45 -6.94 -0.05
C ARG A 134 -0.45 -7.30 1.13
N GLU A 135 -0.66 -6.41 2.08
CA GLU A 135 -1.56 -6.64 3.21
C GLU A 135 -3.01 -6.80 2.76
N GLN A 136 -3.46 -5.97 1.82
CA GLN A 136 -4.80 -6.06 1.24
C GLN A 136 -5.02 -7.40 0.50
N LEU A 137 -4.05 -7.81 -0.31
CA LEU A 137 -4.08 -9.10 -1.03
C LEU A 137 -4.03 -10.28 -0.06
N LEU A 138 -3.21 -10.20 0.99
CA LEU A 138 -3.14 -11.23 2.02
C LEU A 138 -4.47 -11.41 2.73
N GLY A 139 -5.12 -10.30 3.12
CA GLY A 139 -6.47 -10.34 3.68
C GLY A 139 -7.46 -11.02 2.74
N SER A 140 -7.40 -10.70 1.45
CA SER A 140 -8.27 -11.32 0.43
C SER A 140 -8.03 -12.83 0.28
N VAL A 141 -6.77 -13.29 0.22
CA VAL A 141 -6.46 -14.74 0.15
C VAL A 141 -6.97 -15.47 1.38
N VAL A 142 -6.65 -14.95 2.57
CA VAL A 142 -7.02 -15.59 3.84
C VAL A 142 -8.53 -15.68 3.98
N ALA A 143 -9.27 -14.62 3.64
CA ALA A 143 -10.72 -14.62 3.69
C ALA A 143 -11.37 -15.70 2.82
N HIS A 144 -10.76 -16.06 1.68
CA HIS A 144 -11.31 -17.06 0.76
C HIS A 144 -10.78 -18.49 1.02
N GLU A 145 -9.51 -18.63 1.44
CA GLU A 145 -8.89 -19.94 1.70
C GLU A 145 -9.18 -20.48 3.10
N ARG A 146 -9.27 -19.58 4.09
CA ARG A 146 -9.48 -19.90 5.51
C ARG A 146 -10.50 -18.94 6.14
N PRO A 147 -11.78 -19.02 5.73
CA PRO A 147 -12.84 -18.18 6.29
C PRO A 147 -12.98 -18.39 7.80
N ASP A 148 -12.70 -19.60 8.29
CA ASP A 148 -12.68 -19.94 9.72
C ASP A 148 -11.71 -19.08 10.54
N LEU A 149 -10.53 -18.80 10.00
CA LEU A 149 -9.53 -17.93 10.65
C LEU A 149 -9.95 -16.46 10.55
N GLN A 150 -10.58 -16.07 9.44
CA GLN A 150 -11.06 -14.70 9.24
C GLN A 150 -12.19 -14.35 10.23
N GLU A 151 -13.18 -15.22 10.36
CA GLU A 151 -14.29 -15.05 11.32
C GLU A 151 -13.79 -15.00 12.76
N LYS A 152 -12.87 -15.91 13.14
CA LYS A 152 -12.25 -15.87 14.48
C LYS A 152 -11.48 -14.57 14.71
N LYS A 153 -10.76 -14.06 13.71
CA LYS A 153 -10.05 -12.79 13.82
C LYS A 153 -11.03 -11.63 14.03
N GLU A 154 -12.12 -11.58 13.26
CA GLU A 154 -13.13 -10.54 13.38
C GLU A 154 -13.81 -10.57 14.76
N GLN A 155 -14.15 -11.76 15.26
CA GLN A 155 -14.70 -11.94 16.61
C GLN A 155 -13.73 -11.45 17.69
N LEU A 156 -12.45 -11.86 17.62
CA LEU A 156 -11.42 -11.41 18.55
C LEU A 156 -11.21 -9.90 18.52
N ILE A 157 -11.30 -9.28 17.34
CA ILE A 157 -11.17 -7.81 17.21
C ILE A 157 -12.32 -7.10 17.92
N ILE A 158 -13.56 -7.59 17.76
CA ILE A 158 -14.76 -7.03 18.42
C ILE A 158 -14.67 -7.23 19.93
N GLU A 159 -14.34 -8.44 20.38
CA GLU A 159 -14.21 -8.77 21.80
C GLU A 159 -13.09 -7.95 22.46
N SER A 160 -11.92 -7.86 21.83
CA SER A 160 -10.82 -7.02 22.34
C SER A 160 -11.17 -5.53 22.33
N ALA A 161 -11.99 -5.05 21.38
CA ALA A 161 -12.49 -3.67 21.41
C ALA A 161 -13.37 -3.43 22.64
N LYS A 162 -14.31 -4.34 22.89
CA LYS A 162 -15.23 -4.28 24.02
C LYS A 162 -14.49 -4.39 25.36
N ASN A 163 -13.59 -5.35 25.50
CA ASN A 163 -12.78 -5.53 26.70
C ASN A 163 -11.97 -4.27 27.04
N ARG A 164 -11.44 -3.56 26.03
CA ARG A 164 -10.69 -2.32 26.22
C ARG A 164 -11.58 -1.14 26.62
N ASP A 165 -12.81 -1.10 26.12
CA ASP A 165 -13.82 -0.10 26.50
C ASP A 165 -14.35 -0.34 27.92
N ASP A 166 -14.60 -1.61 28.27
CA ASP A 166 -15.01 -2.03 29.60
C ASP A 166 -13.92 -1.67 30.63
N LEU A 167 -12.63 -1.91 30.33
CA LEU A 167 -11.51 -1.49 31.18
C LEU A 167 -11.48 0.03 31.39
N TYR A 168 -11.63 0.81 30.33
CA TYR A 168 -11.66 2.28 30.43
C TYR A 168 -12.85 2.78 31.26
N THR A 169 -14.01 2.15 31.11
CA THR A 169 -15.22 2.49 31.87
C THR A 169 -15.06 2.16 33.34
N ILE A 170 -14.46 1.01 33.65
CA ILE A 170 -14.14 0.59 35.02
C ILE A 170 -13.12 1.57 35.64
N GLU A 171 -12.04 1.92 34.94
CA GLU A 171 -11.05 2.90 35.41
C GLU A 171 -11.68 4.27 35.68
N SER A 172 -12.53 4.74 34.76
CA SER A 172 -13.25 6.02 34.92
C SER A 172 -14.18 6.00 36.13
N LYS A 173 -14.89 4.88 36.35
CA LYS A 173 -15.78 4.70 37.51
C LYS A 173 -15.00 4.66 38.83
N ILE A 174 -13.82 4.03 38.84
CA ILE A 174 -12.92 4.05 40.00
C ILE A 174 -12.49 5.50 40.32
N LEU A 175 -12.09 6.26 39.30
CA LEU A 175 -11.69 7.67 39.46
C LEU A 175 -12.84 8.54 39.96
N GLU A 176 -14.05 8.34 39.42
CA GLU A 176 -15.25 9.07 39.83
C GLU A 176 -15.60 8.82 41.30
N VAL A 177 -15.57 7.56 41.74
CA VAL A 177 -15.79 7.20 43.15
C VAL A 177 -14.72 7.84 44.04
N LEU A 178 -13.44 7.75 43.66
CA LEU A 178 -12.34 8.36 44.42
C LEU A 178 -12.43 9.90 44.47
N SER A 179 -12.93 10.55 43.41
CA SER A 179 -13.07 12.02 43.38
C SER A 179 -14.30 12.52 44.13
N THR A 180 -15.38 11.72 44.17
CA THR A 180 -16.65 12.11 44.81
C THR A 180 -16.63 11.86 46.32
N SER A 181 -15.78 10.93 46.78
CA SER A 181 -15.53 10.70 48.20
C SER A 181 -14.69 11.86 48.80
N GLU A 182 -15.32 13.00 49.08
CA GLU A 182 -14.75 14.06 49.93
C GLU A 182 -14.71 13.58 51.39
N GLY A 183 -13.69 12.82 51.76
CA GLY A 183 -13.53 12.28 53.12
C GLY A 183 -12.67 11.02 53.20
N ASN A 184 -12.67 10.36 54.36
CA ASN A 184 -11.94 9.10 54.56
C ASN A 184 -12.65 7.97 53.79
N VAL A 185 -12.12 7.59 52.62
CA VAL A 185 -12.68 6.57 51.70
C VAL A 185 -12.94 5.22 52.40
N LEU A 186 -12.28 4.97 53.53
CA LEU A 186 -12.49 3.78 54.36
C LEU A 186 -13.82 3.75 55.11
N GLU A 187 -14.55 4.86 55.17
CA GLU A 187 -15.84 4.98 55.86
C GLU A 187 -17.03 4.80 54.90
N ASP A 188 -16.80 4.87 53.59
CA ASP A 188 -17.83 4.66 52.57
C ASP A 188 -17.88 3.19 52.14
N GLU A 189 -18.77 2.43 52.77
CA GLU A 189 -18.98 1.00 52.49
C GLU A 189 -19.41 0.74 51.04
N ASN A 190 -20.09 1.70 50.39
CA ASN A 190 -20.46 1.60 48.98
C ASN A 190 -19.24 1.78 48.07
N ALA A 191 -18.36 2.74 48.38
CA ALA A 191 -17.11 2.92 47.64
C ALA A 191 -16.24 1.66 47.71
N ILE A 192 -16.12 1.03 48.90
CA ILE A 192 -15.35 -0.20 49.09
C ILE A 192 -15.93 -1.38 48.26
N ASN A 193 -17.25 -1.53 48.23
CA ASN A 193 -17.91 -2.58 47.45
C ASN A 193 -17.79 -2.35 45.94
N ILE A 194 -17.88 -1.10 45.47
CA ILE A 194 -17.69 -0.76 44.06
C ILE A 194 -16.22 -0.96 43.64
N LEU A 195 -15.26 -0.57 44.47
CA LEU A 195 -13.82 -0.75 44.20
C LEU A 195 -13.42 -2.22 44.17
N SER A 196 -13.91 -3.03 45.12
CA SER A 196 -13.59 -4.46 45.18
C SER A 196 -14.19 -5.24 44.00
N SER A 197 -15.45 -5.01 43.66
CA SER A 197 -16.10 -5.63 42.49
C SER A 197 -15.46 -5.20 41.17
N SER A 198 -15.11 -3.91 41.04
CA SER A 198 -14.42 -3.35 39.86
C SER A 198 -13.01 -3.93 39.69
N LYS A 199 -12.28 -4.14 40.80
CA LYS A 199 -10.95 -4.77 40.78
C LYS A 199 -11.02 -6.21 40.27
N ILE A 200 -11.95 -7.01 40.79
CA ILE A 200 -12.12 -8.41 40.35
C ILE A 200 -12.46 -8.48 38.86
N LEU A 201 -13.38 -7.63 38.39
CA LEU A 201 -13.78 -7.57 36.98
C LEU A 201 -12.61 -7.13 36.08
N SER A 202 -11.82 -6.14 36.51
CA SER A 202 -10.62 -5.69 35.80
C SER A 202 -9.58 -6.79 35.66
N GLU A 203 -9.29 -7.53 36.74
CA GLU A 203 -8.37 -8.68 36.72
C GLU A 203 -8.86 -9.80 35.78
N GLU A 204 -10.17 -10.05 35.71
CA GLU A 204 -10.76 -11.03 34.79
C GLU A 204 -10.61 -10.59 33.32
N ILE A 205 -10.95 -9.33 33.02
CA ILE A 205 -10.82 -8.78 31.66
C ILE A 205 -9.35 -8.77 31.23
N GLN A 206 -8.43 -8.45 32.13
CA GLN A 206 -7.00 -8.45 31.83
C GLN A 206 -6.50 -9.86 31.48
N LYS A 207 -6.96 -10.90 32.18
CA LYS A 207 -6.67 -12.30 31.82
C LYS A 207 -7.23 -12.67 30.44
N LYS A 208 -8.48 -12.29 30.14
CA LYS A 208 -9.09 -12.50 28.81
C LYS A 208 -8.30 -11.79 27.71
N GLN A 209 -7.82 -10.58 27.97
CA GLN A 209 -7.02 -9.80 27.02
C GLN A 209 -5.67 -10.46 26.72
N VAL A 210 -5.00 -11.07 27.70
CA VAL A 210 -3.75 -11.81 27.48
C VAL A 210 -3.99 -13.02 26.55
N VAL A 211 -5.07 -13.77 26.78
CA VAL A 211 -5.44 -14.92 25.92
C VAL A 211 -5.78 -14.46 24.50
N ALA A 212 -6.52 -13.35 24.36
CA ALA A 212 -6.86 -12.78 23.06
C ALA A 212 -5.60 -12.41 22.26
N VAL A 213 -4.60 -11.79 22.89
CA VAL A 213 -3.32 -11.43 22.24
C VAL A 213 -2.54 -12.65 21.81
N ALA A 214 -2.47 -13.69 22.64
CA ALA A 214 -1.82 -14.96 22.27
C ALA A 214 -2.52 -15.62 21.07
N THR A 215 -3.86 -15.63 21.07
CA THR A 215 -4.66 -16.19 19.98
C THR A 215 -4.52 -15.38 18.68
N GLU A 216 -4.42 -14.04 18.78
CA GLU A 216 -4.14 -13.17 17.63
C GLU A 216 -2.79 -13.50 16.99
N ALA A 217 -1.75 -13.74 17.80
CA ALA A 217 -0.44 -14.12 17.32
C ALA A 217 -0.46 -15.46 16.57
N GLU A 218 -1.18 -16.46 17.06
CA GLU A 218 -1.35 -17.75 16.37
C GLU A 218 -2.08 -17.59 15.03
N ILE A 219 -3.12 -16.75 14.98
CA ILE A 219 -3.85 -16.44 13.74
C ILE A 219 -2.91 -15.74 12.75
N ASP A 220 -2.12 -14.77 13.20
CA ASP A 220 -1.19 -14.07 12.32
C ASP A 220 -0.06 -14.98 11.83
N GLU A 221 0.40 -15.95 12.62
CA GLU A 221 1.32 -17.00 12.15
C GLU A 221 0.69 -17.85 11.04
N ALA A 222 -0.57 -18.24 11.19
CA ALA A 222 -1.30 -18.96 10.16
C ALA A 222 -1.45 -18.12 8.87
N ARG A 223 -1.66 -16.80 8.99
CA ARG A 223 -1.71 -15.86 7.87
C ARG A 223 -0.37 -15.71 7.17
N GLN A 224 0.75 -15.71 7.91
CA GLN A 224 2.09 -15.58 7.34
C GLN A 224 2.39 -16.62 6.26
N ARG A 225 1.79 -17.82 6.36
CA ARG A 225 1.95 -18.89 5.37
C ARG A 225 1.45 -18.51 3.98
N TYR A 226 0.53 -17.56 3.86
CA TYR A 226 -0.03 -17.09 2.59
C TYR A 226 0.66 -15.82 2.04
N VAL A 227 1.55 -15.19 2.82
CA VAL A 227 2.32 -14.00 2.41
C VAL A 227 3.04 -14.16 1.07
N PRO A 228 3.63 -15.32 0.71
CA PRO A 228 4.31 -15.48 -0.57
C PRO A 228 3.41 -15.20 -1.79
N VAL A 229 2.12 -15.57 -1.73
CA VAL A 229 1.16 -15.33 -2.82
C VAL A 229 0.84 -13.84 -2.91
N ALA A 230 0.58 -13.20 -1.78
CA ALA A 230 0.33 -11.76 -1.73
C ALA A 230 1.53 -10.94 -2.23
N LYS A 231 2.76 -11.33 -1.86
CA LYS A 231 4.00 -10.70 -2.33
C LYS A 231 4.13 -10.86 -3.85
N HIS A 232 3.99 -12.08 -4.37
CA HIS A 232 4.05 -12.36 -5.80
C HIS A 232 3.06 -11.52 -6.60
N SER A 233 1.80 -11.46 -6.16
CA SER A 233 0.76 -10.67 -6.79
C SER A 233 1.01 -9.17 -6.73
N ALA A 234 1.48 -8.63 -5.59
CA ALA A 234 1.79 -7.21 -5.46
C ALA A 234 2.85 -6.77 -6.49
N ILE A 235 3.90 -7.56 -6.69
CA ILE A 235 4.95 -7.27 -7.68
C ILE A 235 4.36 -7.17 -9.08
N LEU A 236 3.50 -8.13 -9.45
CA LEU A 236 2.86 -8.13 -10.76
C LEU A 236 2.01 -6.87 -10.97
N PHE A 237 1.31 -6.39 -9.93
CA PHE A 237 0.57 -5.13 -10.00
C PHE A 237 1.50 -3.95 -10.31
N PHE A 238 2.62 -3.81 -9.60
CA PHE A 238 3.53 -2.71 -9.85
C PHE A 238 4.17 -2.79 -11.24
N CYS A 239 4.56 -3.97 -11.69
CA CYS A 239 5.05 -4.19 -13.07
C CYS A 239 4.04 -3.71 -14.13
N ILE A 240 2.75 -4.03 -13.99
CA ILE A 240 1.74 -3.57 -14.96
C ILE A 240 1.39 -2.10 -14.78
N SER A 241 1.52 -1.55 -13.57
CA SER A 241 1.21 -0.14 -13.29
C SER A 241 2.20 0.82 -13.92
N GLU A 242 3.42 0.37 -14.19
CA GLU A 242 4.50 1.10 -14.85
C GLU A 242 4.36 1.11 -16.38
N LEU A 243 3.51 0.26 -16.96
CA LEU A 243 3.25 0.25 -18.41
C LEU A 243 2.70 1.57 -18.93
N ALA A 244 2.05 2.36 -18.08
CA ALA A 244 1.59 3.70 -18.41
C ALA A 244 2.74 4.64 -18.82
N ASN A 245 3.99 4.33 -18.45
CA ASN A 245 5.18 5.06 -18.88
C ASN A 245 5.58 4.73 -20.34
N ILE A 246 5.15 3.59 -20.86
CA ILE A 246 5.37 3.20 -22.27
C ILE A 246 4.30 3.87 -23.14
N ASP A 247 3.04 3.64 -22.79
CA ASP A 247 1.90 4.24 -23.47
C ASP A 247 0.85 4.65 -22.43
N PRO A 248 0.38 5.91 -22.42
CA PRO A 248 -0.65 6.36 -21.50
C PRO A 248 -1.95 5.53 -21.53
N MET A 249 -2.24 4.80 -22.62
CA MET A 249 -3.39 3.90 -22.72
C MET A 249 -3.25 2.65 -21.83
N TYR A 250 -2.05 2.30 -21.39
CA TYR A 250 -1.77 1.09 -20.58
C TYR A 250 -2.00 1.34 -19.09
N GLN A 251 -3.25 1.63 -18.75
CA GLN A 251 -3.68 1.87 -17.38
C GLN A 251 -4.66 0.80 -16.91
N TYR A 252 -4.36 0.23 -15.75
CA TYR A 252 -5.18 -0.79 -15.11
C TYR A 252 -5.59 -0.31 -13.72
N SER A 253 -6.89 -0.38 -13.42
CA SER A 253 -7.38 0.03 -12.11
C SER A 253 -7.07 -1.03 -11.06
N LEU A 254 -6.81 -0.57 -9.82
CA LEU A 254 -6.64 -1.46 -8.68
C LEU A 254 -7.87 -2.36 -8.46
N GLY A 255 -9.08 -1.82 -8.66
CA GLY A 255 -10.32 -2.60 -8.53
C GLY A 255 -10.40 -3.77 -9.52
N TRP A 256 -10.03 -3.54 -10.79
CA TRP A 256 -9.95 -4.62 -11.78
C TRP A 256 -8.94 -5.69 -11.37
N PHE A 257 -7.77 -5.27 -10.90
CA PHE A 257 -6.71 -6.18 -10.46
C PHE A 257 -7.14 -7.06 -9.28
N LEU A 258 -7.76 -6.46 -8.26
CA LEU A 258 -8.28 -7.18 -7.09
C LEU A 258 -9.38 -8.17 -7.48
N ASN A 259 -10.28 -7.79 -8.39
CA ASN A 259 -11.31 -8.70 -8.90
C ASN A 259 -10.69 -9.88 -9.67
N LEU A 260 -9.65 -9.65 -10.47
CA LEU A 260 -8.92 -10.71 -11.17
C LEU A 260 -8.24 -11.67 -10.18
N PHE A 261 -7.72 -11.13 -9.08
CA PHE A 261 -7.10 -11.91 -8.01
C PHE A 261 -8.10 -12.81 -7.28
N VAL A 262 -9.25 -12.25 -6.86
CA VAL A 262 -10.34 -13.03 -6.26
C VAL A 262 -10.82 -14.14 -7.21
N ASN A 263 -11.04 -13.82 -8.48
CA ASN A 263 -11.42 -14.81 -9.50
C ASN A 263 -10.38 -15.93 -9.66
N THR A 264 -9.11 -15.62 -9.47
CA THR A 264 -8.03 -16.59 -9.52
C THR A 264 -8.09 -17.54 -8.33
N ILE A 265 -8.32 -17.03 -7.12
CA ILE A 265 -8.45 -17.88 -5.93
C ILE A 265 -9.59 -18.90 -6.12
N LEU A 266 -10.73 -18.46 -6.67
CA LEU A 266 -11.89 -19.31 -6.92
C LEU A 266 -11.67 -20.37 -8.02
N LYS A 267 -10.94 -20.03 -9.09
CA LYS A 267 -10.79 -20.89 -10.28
C LYS A 267 -9.51 -21.73 -10.31
N ALA A 268 -8.48 -21.36 -9.55
CA ALA A 268 -7.22 -22.06 -9.56
C ALA A 268 -7.37 -23.50 -9.00
N PRO A 269 -6.57 -24.47 -9.49
CA PRO A 269 -6.60 -25.86 -9.01
C PRO A 269 -6.41 -25.96 -7.49
N LYS A 270 -7.36 -26.60 -6.82
CA LYS A 270 -7.31 -26.83 -5.37
C LYS A 270 -6.33 -27.97 -5.05
N SER A 271 -5.58 -27.85 -3.96
CA SER A 271 -4.74 -28.92 -3.41
C SER A 271 -4.85 -28.91 -1.88
N ASN A 272 -4.75 -30.09 -1.28
CA ASN A 272 -4.71 -30.26 0.18
C ASN A 272 -3.33 -29.92 0.76
N VAL A 273 -2.28 -29.89 -0.09
CA VAL A 273 -0.93 -29.50 0.31
C VAL A 273 -0.77 -28.00 0.10
N LEU A 274 -0.55 -27.27 1.20
CA LEU A 274 -0.46 -25.81 1.16
C LEU A 274 0.58 -25.31 0.15
N LYS A 275 1.80 -25.87 0.13
CA LYS A 275 2.86 -25.44 -0.80
C LYS A 275 2.44 -25.57 -2.27
N GLU A 276 1.79 -26.67 -2.62
CA GLU A 276 1.28 -26.92 -3.97
C GLU A 276 0.13 -25.97 -4.31
N ARG A 277 -0.80 -25.75 -3.36
CA ARG A 277 -1.87 -24.76 -3.52
C ARG A 277 -1.34 -23.36 -3.77
N LEU A 278 -0.33 -22.91 -3.02
CA LEU A 278 0.29 -21.59 -3.21
C LEU A 278 0.98 -21.47 -4.57
N ALA A 279 1.64 -22.54 -5.04
CA ALA A 279 2.23 -22.58 -6.38
C ALA A 279 1.16 -22.48 -7.48
N ASN A 280 0.09 -23.28 -7.37
CA ASN A 280 -1.04 -23.25 -8.31
C ASN A 280 -1.70 -21.86 -8.38
N LEU A 281 -1.87 -21.19 -7.24
CA LEU A 281 -2.39 -19.82 -7.17
C LEU A 281 -1.49 -18.84 -7.92
N ASN A 282 -0.18 -18.89 -7.66
CA ASN A 282 0.79 -18.00 -8.30
C ASN A 282 0.84 -18.22 -9.82
N ASP A 283 0.92 -19.47 -10.26
CA ASP A 283 1.03 -19.81 -11.68
C ASP A 283 -0.25 -19.45 -12.45
N PHE A 284 -1.42 -19.76 -11.88
CA PHE A 284 -2.70 -19.38 -12.47
C PHE A 284 -2.84 -17.86 -12.53
N PHE A 285 -2.45 -17.15 -11.48
CA PHE A 285 -2.55 -15.69 -11.43
C PHE A 285 -1.63 -15.02 -12.44
N THR A 286 -0.36 -15.44 -12.51
CA THR A 286 0.60 -14.95 -13.51
C THR A 286 0.07 -15.16 -14.92
N LYS A 287 -0.44 -16.35 -15.23
CA LYS A 287 -1.04 -16.63 -16.54
C LYS A 287 -2.26 -15.76 -16.82
N SER A 288 -3.14 -15.62 -15.84
CA SER A 288 -4.37 -14.84 -15.95
C SER A 288 -4.10 -13.35 -16.18
N ILE A 289 -3.16 -12.75 -15.43
CA ILE A 289 -2.73 -11.37 -15.65
C ILE A 289 -2.12 -11.23 -17.04
N TYR A 290 -1.14 -12.06 -17.37
CA TYR A 290 -0.43 -11.98 -18.63
C TYR A 290 -1.39 -12.03 -19.82
N GLN A 291 -2.32 -13.00 -19.83
CA GLN A 291 -3.30 -13.13 -20.89
C GLN A 291 -4.24 -11.94 -21.01
N ASN A 292 -4.73 -11.39 -19.88
CA ASN A 292 -5.64 -10.25 -19.92
C ASN A 292 -4.91 -8.96 -20.33
N VAL A 293 -3.68 -8.74 -19.87
CA VAL A 293 -2.86 -7.59 -20.22
C VAL A 293 -2.43 -7.66 -21.69
N CYS A 294 -1.94 -8.82 -22.17
CA CYS A 294 -1.55 -8.96 -23.59
C CYS A 294 -2.70 -8.79 -24.58
N ARG A 295 -3.97 -8.92 -24.16
CA ARG A 295 -5.13 -8.62 -25.01
C ARG A 295 -5.31 -7.13 -25.26
N SER A 296 -4.86 -6.26 -24.35
CA SER A 296 -4.98 -4.80 -24.45
C SER A 296 -3.71 -4.11 -24.95
N LEU A 297 -2.59 -4.82 -25.06
CA LEU A 297 -1.31 -4.27 -25.53
C LEU A 297 -1.14 -4.38 -27.05
N PHE A 298 -0.37 -3.45 -27.62
CA PHE A 298 0.13 -3.58 -28.99
C PHE A 298 1.15 -4.72 -29.09
N GLU A 299 1.24 -5.35 -30.27
CA GLU A 299 2.12 -6.50 -30.49
C GLU A 299 3.59 -6.21 -30.13
N LYS A 300 4.07 -4.99 -30.46
CA LYS A 300 5.43 -4.53 -30.16
C LYS A 300 5.78 -4.54 -28.67
N ASP A 301 4.78 -4.35 -27.79
CA ASP A 301 4.99 -4.17 -26.35
C ASP A 301 4.78 -5.48 -25.55
N LYS A 302 4.30 -6.55 -26.20
CA LYS A 302 4.05 -7.84 -25.54
C LYS A 302 5.33 -8.53 -25.03
N LEU A 303 6.44 -8.39 -25.76
CA LEU A 303 7.73 -8.92 -25.32
C LEU A 303 8.28 -8.13 -24.13
N VAL A 304 8.07 -6.81 -24.13
CA VAL A 304 8.52 -5.93 -23.03
C VAL A 304 7.83 -6.33 -21.73
N ILE A 305 6.51 -6.51 -21.72
CA ILE A 305 5.82 -6.93 -20.49
C ILE A 305 6.23 -8.33 -20.05
N SER A 306 6.47 -9.26 -20.99
CA SER A 306 6.95 -10.61 -20.67
C SER A 306 8.28 -10.55 -19.91
N LEU A 307 9.20 -9.72 -20.40
CA LEU A 307 10.50 -9.50 -19.77
C LEU A 307 10.36 -8.81 -18.41
N VAL A 308 9.57 -7.72 -18.32
CA VAL A 308 9.37 -6.97 -17.07
C VAL A 308 8.74 -7.83 -15.98
N MET A 309 7.70 -8.61 -16.29
CA MET A 309 7.09 -9.54 -15.31
C MET A 309 8.08 -10.62 -14.88
N CYS A 310 8.84 -11.19 -15.81
CA CYS A 310 9.84 -12.22 -15.51
C CYS A 310 10.94 -11.67 -14.58
N LEU A 311 11.51 -10.52 -14.92
CA LEU A 311 12.53 -9.85 -14.11
C LEU A 311 11.98 -9.46 -12.74
N GLY A 312 10.77 -8.91 -12.66
CA GLY A 312 10.12 -8.57 -11.39
C GLY A 312 10.00 -9.77 -10.45
N ILE A 313 9.58 -10.93 -10.98
CA ILE A 313 9.50 -12.18 -10.21
C ILE A 313 10.89 -12.67 -9.78
N LEU A 314 11.87 -12.67 -10.69
CA LEU A 314 13.22 -13.19 -10.41
C LEU A 314 13.98 -12.33 -9.39
N VAL A 315 13.88 -11.00 -9.49
CA VAL A 315 14.47 -10.06 -8.53
C VAL A 315 13.85 -10.24 -7.14
N SER A 316 12.53 -10.41 -7.05
CA SER A 316 11.86 -10.66 -5.76
C SER A 316 12.26 -11.97 -5.08
N ARG A 317 12.59 -12.99 -5.88
CA ARG A 317 13.11 -14.27 -5.42
C ARG A 317 14.61 -14.23 -5.10
N GLY A 318 15.28 -13.09 -5.30
CA GLY A 318 16.72 -12.94 -5.11
C GLY A 318 17.57 -13.72 -6.11
N LYS A 319 16.98 -14.18 -7.23
CA LYS A 319 17.70 -14.92 -8.27
C LYS A 319 18.50 -14.02 -9.21
N VAL A 320 18.18 -12.73 -9.24
CA VAL A 320 18.85 -11.72 -10.07
C VAL A 320 19.32 -10.59 -9.16
N ASN A 321 20.61 -10.29 -9.21
CA ASN A 321 21.18 -9.15 -8.49
C ASN A 321 20.71 -7.84 -9.16
N LYS A 322 20.20 -6.91 -8.36
CA LYS A 322 19.74 -5.60 -8.84
C LYS A 322 20.84 -4.81 -9.53
N MET A 323 22.09 -4.92 -9.09
CA MET A 323 23.24 -4.25 -9.71
C MET A 323 23.52 -4.79 -11.11
N HIS A 324 23.44 -6.12 -11.30
CA HIS A 324 23.63 -6.74 -12.60
C HIS A 324 22.50 -6.37 -13.56
N LEU A 325 21.26 -6.31 -13.04
CA LEU A 325 20.12 -5.87 -13.83
C LEU A 325 20.24 -4.40 -14.24
N LEU A 326 20.66 -3.52 -13.33
CA LEU A 326 20.89 -2.12 -13.66
C LEU A 326 21.94 -1.99 -14.77
N PHE A 327 23.06 -2.69 -14.64
CA PHE A 327 24.10 -2.73 -15.66
C PHE A 327 23.57 -3.25 -17.01
N PHE A 328 22.74 -4.30 -17.00
CA PHE A 328 22.12 -4.82 -18.21
C PHE A 328 21.22 -3.79 -18.92
N LEU A 329 20.55 -2.92 -18.15
CA LEU A 329 19.62 -1.92 -18.68
C LEU A 329 20.31 -0.62 -19.12
N THR A 330 21.26 -0.12 -18.33
CA THR A 330 21.90 1.19 -18.58
C THR A 330 23.28 1.07 -19.24
N GLY A 331 23.86 -0.13 -19.26
CA GLY A 331 25.29 -0.32 -19.48
C GLY A 331 26.13 0.20 -18.32
N GLY A 332 27.45 0.06 -18.44
CA GLY A 332 28.40 0.69 -17.56
C GLY A 332 28.52 2.18 -17.84
N VAL A 333 28.24 3.00 -16.81
CA VAL A 333 28.53 4.43 -16.78
C VAL A 333 29.73 4.64 -15.87
N GLY A 334 30.93 4.67 -16.46
CA GLY A 334 32.17 4.85 -15.71
C GLY A 334 33.24 5.59 -16.51
N LEU A 335 33.70 6.72 -15.98
CA LEU A 335 34.96 7.40 -16.34
C LEU A 335 36.13 6.67 -15.66
N GLN A 336 36.29 5.37 -15.92
CA GLN A 336 37.45 4.62 -15.44
C GLN A 336 38.54 4.59 -16.50
N ASN A 337 39.79 4.44 -16.07
CA ASN A 337 40.93 4.17 -16.95
C ASN A 337 40.74 2.79 -17.59
N ILE A 338 40.09 2.77 -18.75
CA ILE A 338 39.85 1.55 -19.52
C ILE A 338 41.21 1.08 -20.07
N PRO A 339 41.63 -0.18 -19.82
CA PRO A 339 42.85 -0.73 -20.39
C PRO A 339 42.75 -0.77 -21.93
N PRO A 340 43.87 -0.77 -22.66
CA PRO A 340 43.84 -0.83 -24.13
C PRO A 340 43.18 -2.14 -24.60
N ASN A 341 42.44 -2.05 -25.70
CA ASN A 341 41.74 -3.20 -26.28
C ASN A 341 42.75 -4.27 -26.72
N PRO A 342 42.69 -5.49 -26.17
CA PRO A 342 43.63 -6.57 -26.51
C PRO A 342 43.36 -7.19 -27.89
N ALA A 343 42.16 -7.02 -28.46
CA ALA A 343 41.75 -7.63 -29.72
C ALA A 343 40.98 -6.67 -30.65
N PRO A 344 41.64 -5.57 -31.10
CA PRO A 344 40.99 -4.56 -31.95
C PRO A 344 40.57 -5.08 -33.33
N ALA A 345 41.09 -6.24 -33.75
CA ALA A 345 40.79 -6.83 -35.06
C ALA A 345 39.32 -7.26 -35.21
N TRP A 346 38.64 -7.62 -34.12
CA TRP A 346 37.25 -8.07 -34.16
C TRP A 346 36.36 -7.49 -33.06
N LEU A 347 36.93 -7.04 -31.93
CA LEU A 347 36.18 -6.46 -30.82
C LEU A 347 36.16 -4.93 -30.95
N PRO A 348 34.99 -4.30 -31.18
CA PRO A 348 34.89 -2.84 -31.22
C PRO A 348 35.25 -2.21 -29.87
N GLU A 349 35.89 -1.04 -29.87
CA GLU A 349 36.28 -0.32 -28.64
C GLU A 349 35.09 -0.08 -27.69
N LYS A 350 33.91 0.24 -28.23
CA LYS A 350 32.68 0.40 -27.43
C LYS A 350 32.31 -0.87 -26.66
N ALA A 351 32.45 -2.04 -27.29
CA ALA A 351 32.15 -3.31 -26.66
C ALA A 351 33.21 -3.67 -25.62
N TRP A 352 34.49 -3.39 -25.91
CA TRP A 352 35.58 -3.57 -24.95
C TRP A 352 35.37 -2.75 -23.67
N THR A 353 35.01 -1.47 -23.80
CA THR A 353 34.68 -0.62 -22.65
C THR A 353 33.57 -1.22 -21.78
N GLN A 354 32.52 -1.77 -22.39
CA GLN A 354 31.43 -2.41 -21.64
C GLN A 354 31.87 -3.72 -20.98
N VAL A 355 32.72 -4.52 -21.63
CA VAL A 355 33.30 -5.75 -21.05
C VAL A 355 34.16 -5.43 -19.83
N VAL A 356 35.00 -4.40 -19.89
CA VAL A 356 35.81 -3.92 -18.75
C VAL A 356 34.91 -3.45 -17.61
N LEU A 357 33.87 -2.68 -17.92
CA LEU A 357 32.95 -2.22 -16.87
C LEU A 357 32.14 -3.37 -16.26
N ALA A 358 31.81 -4.40 -17.06
CA ALA A 358 31.15 -5.61 -16.59
C ALA A 358 32.07 -6.48 -15.71
N SER A 359 33.39 -6.42 -15.91
CA SER A 359 34.37 -7.15 -15.06
C SER A 359 34.64 -6.48 -13.71
N ASN A 360 33.85 -5.49 -13.35
CA ASN A 360 33.79 -4.95 -11.98
C ASN A 360 32.55 -5.50 -11.22
N LEU A 361 31.72 -6.30 -11.88
CA LEU A 361 30.52 -6.88 -11.30
C LEU A 361 30.85 -8.22 -10.64
N GLU A 362 30.31 -8.41 -9.45
CA GLU A 362 30.52 -9.60 -8.64
C GLU A 362 30.25 -10.90 -9.43
N GLY A 363 31.25 -11.78 -9.52
CA GLY A 363 31.17 -13.06 -10.24
C GLY A 363 31.46 -12.99 -11.74
N LEU A 364 31.60 -11.80 -12.34
CA LEU A 364 31.99 -11.62 -13.74
C LEU A 364 33.48 -11.31 -13.92
N ASP A 365 34.18 -10.91 -12.87
CA ASP A 365 35.62 -10.63 -12.88
C ASP A 365 36.45 -11.84 -13.35
N SER A 366 36.07 -13.05 -12.92
CA SER A 366 36.78 -14.29 -13.24
C SER A 366 36.49 -14.81 -14.65
N THR A 367 35.31 -14.50 -15.20
CA THR A 367 34.84 -15.00 -16.50
C THR A 367 35.23 -14.06 -17.64
N LEU A 368 35.25 -12.75 -17.40
CA LEU A 368 35.59 -11.75 -18.41
C LEU A 368 37.09 -11.50 -18.54
N GLY A 369 37.91 -12.01 -17.60
CA GLY A 369 39.35 -12.24 -17.81
C GLY A 369 40.19 -10.99 -18.10
N VAL A 370 39.73 -9.79 -17.74
CA VAL A 370 40.36 -8.50 -18.11
C VAL A 370 41.80 -8.36 -17.58
N ASN A 371 42.16 -9.10 -16.53
CA ASN A 371 43.51 -9.16 -15.96
C ASN A 371 44.28 -10.46 -16.27
N LYS A 372 43.72 -11.40 -17.04
CA LYS A 372 44.40 -12.64 -17.44
C LYS A 372 44.94 -12.47 -18.85
N SER A 373 46.27 -12.41 -18.95
CA SER A 373 47.01 -12.39 -20.22
C SER A 373 46.55 -13.50 -21.17
N GLY A 374 45.75 -13.13 -22.17
CA GLY A 374 45.86 -13.68 -23.52
C GLY A 374 45.14 -14.98 -23.90
N MET A 375 43.95 -15.32 -23.38
CA MET A 375 43.22 -16.50 -23.93
C MET A 375 41.73 -16.35 -24.27
N TYR A 376 40.98 -15.37 -23.76
CA TYR A 376 39.53 -15.30 -24.01
C TYR A 376 39.10 -14.31 -25.10
N TYR A 377 40.05 -13.57 -25.69
CA TYR A 377 39.75 -12.51 -26.66
C TYR A 377 40.03 -12.90 -28.11
N GLU A 378 40.24 -14.18 -28.41
CA GLU A 378 40.39 -14.63 -29.81
C GLU A 378 39.04 -15.03 -30.43
N ARG A 379 38.10 -15.60 -29.64
CA ARG A 379 36.69 -15.85 -29.98
C ARG A 379 35.85 -15.96 -28.69
N PHE A 380 34.60 -15.50 -28.70
CA PHE A 380 33.63 -15.92 -27.68
C PHE A 380 33.49 -17.45 -27.75
N PRO A 381 33.56 -18.20 -26.63
CA PRO A 381 33.36 -19.64 -26.66
C PRO A 381 31.99 -19.95 -27.26
N THR A 382 31.99 -20.74 -28.32
CA THR A 382 30.78 -21.14 -29.06
C THR A 382 29.94 -22.18 -28.31
N SER A 383 30.41 -22.66 -27.15
CA SER A 383 29.68 -23.56 -26.26
C SER A 383 29.68 -23.03 -24.83
N ILE A 384 28.49 -23.01 -24.24
CA ILE A 384 28.29 -22.95 -22.80
C ILE A 384 28.16 -24.42 -22.38
N ASP A 385 29.25 -25.00 -21.89
CA ASP A 385 29.22 -26.33 -21.25
C ASP A 385 28.98 -26.20 -19.73
#